data_AF-A0A836QK07-F1
#
_entry.id   AF-A0A836QK07-F1
#
_cell.length_a   1.000
_cell.length_b   1.000
_cell.length_c   1.000
_cell.angle_alpha   90.00
_cell.angle_beta   90.00
_cell.angle_gamma   90.00
#
_symmetry.space_group_name_H-M   'P 1'
#
loop_
_entity.id
_entity.type
_entity.pdbx_description
1 polymer ?
#
loop_
_entity_poly.entity_id
_entity_poly.type
_entity_poly.pdbx_seq_one_letter_code
_entity_poly.pdbx_strand_id
1 'polypeptide(L)'
;LAAFDQALREGPSDEVEYLARLNRGSLLHERGDAEEALLAYRALLAEGRFRVYEGQTRLLLGQFYQDQSRLEKALEEYTRVRDDFPLTDVSAMALYRTGLLYLQEHSERERAQEYLEEVLKEKRGSKGAILAQEVLRDLVKLDQLRAEIHRADSLATAQVAQKDSLAIAASDSMAAAADDSTASAALRVKPRISQRATRRSSTRARGSVVGDKRTLLQSHFAVAEMYRDRLAIADSAAFFYAEILRRFPESNQIPRALYSLATIRMEGRGGLEAARLDLEELISSFPDTEHANAARRHLGYQLKVTAEDLAISEFSEIEEIRLRDPTDVGHYIPLMDALSRTYPQTLAGAKAAFLAAWTYENIAPVDTLEAERRFSLVLSEFPDSPFAKVVRERQEARSTGMIVKLERQLRTIDRGLMPGERIEIIAVEPDSADSVLLSRKHMGFALRAHRHGRLDEASEF
;
A
#
# COMPACT_ATOMS: atom_id res chain seq x y z
N LEU A 1 37.00 16.14 -0.45
CA LEU A 1 38.40 15.72 -0.19
C LEU A 1 39.25 16.89 0.29
N ALA A 2 39.47 17.92 -0.53
CA ALA A 2 40.32 19.08 -0.16
C ALA A 2 39.96 19.76 1.18
N ALA A 3 38.67 19.91 1.50
CA ALA A 3 38.23 20.49 2.78
C ALA A 3 38.62 19.62 3.99
N PHE A 4 38.55 18.29 3.88
CA PHE A 4 39.01 17.38 4.93
C PHE A 4 40.53 17.42 5.06
N ASP A 5 41.25 17.45 3.93
CA ASP A 5 42.71 17.54 3.94
C ASP A 5 43.19 18.86 4.57
N GLN A 6 42.45 19.96 4.38
CA GLN A 6 42.71 21.23 5.07
C GLN A 6 42.49 21.11 6.58
N ALA A 7 41.33 20.59 7.02
CA ALA A 7 41.03 20.41 8.43
C ALA A 7 42.09 19.57 9.16
N LEU A 8 42.63 18.54 8.49
CA LEU A 8 43.69 17.68 9.04
C LEU A 8 45.05 18.38 9.17
N ARG A 9 45.35 19.40 8.35
CA ARG A 9 46.61 20.17 8.43
C ARG A 9 46.64 21.15 9.59
N GLU A 10 45.49 21.53 10.13
CA GLU A 10 45.36 22.51 11.20
C GLU A 10 45.65 21.91 12.60
N GLY A 11 46.07 20.64 12.68
CA GLY A 11 46.33 19.95 13.94
C GLY A 11 45.08 19.83 14.81
N PRO A 12 43.97 19.27 14.29
CA PRO A 12 42.68 19.23 15.00
C PRO A 12 42.74 18.34 16.25
N SER A 13 41.73 18.47 17.12
CA SER A 13 41.52 17.51 18.21
C SER A 13 41.29 16.10 17.68
N ASP A 14 41.51 15.07 18.51
CA ASP A 14 41.31 13.66 18.12
C ASP A 14 39.90 13.40 17.56
N GLU A 15 38.86 14.02 18.13
CA GLU A 15 37.48 13.91 17.64
C GLU A 15 37.32 14.47 16.23
N VAL A 16 37.83 15.69 15.99
CA VAL A 16 37.73 16.35 14.68
C VAL A 16 38.59 15.62 13.65
N GLU A 17 39.76 15.13 14.04
CA GLU A 17 40.62 14.32 13.19
C GLU A 17 39.93 13.01 12.77
N TYR A 18 39.35 12.30 13.74
CA TYR A 18 38.58 11.09 13.51
C TYR A 18 37.44 11.34 12.52
N LEU A 19 36.58 12.34 12.79
CA LEU A 19 35.44 12.66 11.94
C LEU A 19 35.87 13.07 10.52
N ALA A 20 36.93 13.87 10.39
CA ALA A 20 37.45 14.29 9.09
C ALA A 20 37.95 13.08 8.28
N ARG A 21 38.69 12.17 8.90
CA ARG A 21 39.18 10.93 8.26
C ARG A 21 38.05 9.97 7.90
N LEU A 22 37.09 9.78 8.81
CA LEU A 22 35.94 8.91 8.60
C LEU A 22 35.08 9.40 7.43
N ASN A 23 34.69 10.68 7.45
CA ASN A 23 33.88 11.29 6.40
C ASN A 23 34.63 11.35 5.06
N ARG A 24 35.95 11.52 5.08
CA ARG A 24 36.78 11.40 3.88
C ARG A 24 36.74 9.99 3.31
N GLY A 25 36.85 8.96 4.16
CA GLY A 25 36.70 7.54 3.76
C GLY A 25 35.32 7.24 3.18
N SER A 26 34.25 7.74 3.80
CA SER A 26 32.88 7.58 3.29
C SER A 26 32.65 8.28 1.95
N LEU A 27 33.22 9.47 1.76
CA LEU A 27 33.15 10.16 0.46
C LEU A 27 33.92 9.41 -0.64
N LEU A 28 35.05 8.78 -0.31
CA LEU A 28 35.79 7.93 -1.25
C LEU A 28 34.97 6.70 -1.65
N HIS A 29 34.31 6.07 -0.68
CA HIS A 29 33.37 4.97 -0.94
C HIS A 29 32.25 5.38 -1.90
N GLU A 30 31.59 6.51 -1.65
CA GLU A 30 30.53 7.05 -2.51
C GLU A 30 31.02 7.38 -3.94
N ARG A 31 32.31 7.67 -4.12
CA ARG A 31 32.93 7.93 -5.42
C ARG A 31 33.36 6.65 -6.16
N GLY A 32 33.27 5.49 -5.53
CA GLY A 32 33.73 4.21 -6.06
C GLY A 32 35.21 3.91 -5.79
N ASP A 33 35.91 4.76 -5.03
CA ASP A 33 37.31 4.58 -4.64
C ASP A 33 37.41 3.60 -3.45
N ALA A 34 37.04 2.35 -3.73
CA ALA A 34 36.83 1.31 -2.73
C ALA A 34 38.08 0.95 -1.91
N GLU A 35 39.24 0.89 -2.55
CA GLU A 35 40.49 0.50 -1.86
C GLU A 35 40.93 1.56 -0.86
N GLU A 36 40.88 2.83 -1.26
CA GLU A 36 41.23 3.97 -0.44
C GLU A 36 40.27 4.14 0.73
N ALA A 37 38.96 3.93 0.51
CA ALA A 37 37.97 3.93 1.57
C ALA A 37 38.24 2.82 2.60
N LEU A 38 38.52 1.61 2.14
CA LEU A 38 38.85 0.48 3.02
C LEU A 38 40.12 0.74 3.83
N LEU A 39 41.16 1.30 3.20
CA LEU A 39 42.40 1.68 3.89
C LEU A 39 42.14 2.73 4.96
N ALA A 40 41.30 3.74 4.67
CA ALA A 40 40.94 4.77 5.63
C ALA A 40 40.24 4.19 6.87
N TYR A 41 39.24 3.31 6.68
CA TYR A 41 38.54 2.67 7.81
C TYR A 41 39.46 1.77 8.65
N ARG A 42 40.34 0.98 7.99
CA ARG A 42 41.30 0.13 8.72
C ARG A 42 42.34 0.94 9.49
N ALA A 43 42.80 2.05 8.92
CA ALA A 43 43.72 2.95 9.62
C ALA A 43 43.09 3.54 10.89
N LEU A 44 41.82 3.95 10.82
CA LEU A 44 41.08 4.42 12.00
C LEU A 44 40.97 3.35 13.09
N LEU A 45 40.72 2.09 12.71
CA LEU A 45 40.64 0.97 13.64
C LEU A 45 42.00 0.57 14.25
N ALA A 46 43.11 0.83 13.56
CA ALA A 46 44.45 0.50 14.04
C ALA A 46 45.00 1.53 15.05
N GLU A 47 44.47 2.76 15.05
CA GLU A 47 44.92 3.83 15.93
C GLU A 47 44.24 3.74 17.31
N GLY A 48 45.00 3.35 18.33
CA GLY A 48 44.48 3.16 19.69
C GLY A 48 43.80 4.38 20.31
N ARG A 49 44.18 5.61 19.92
CA ARG A 49 43.51 6.85 20.37
C ARG A 49 42.07 6.99 19.86
N PHE A 50 41.71 6.30 18.79
CA PHE A 50 40.35 6.29 18.24
C PHE A 50 39.50 5.10 18.71
N ARG A 51 39.97 4.34 19.71
CA ARG A 51 39.24 3.19 20.26
C ARG A 51 37.83 3.53 20.74
N VAL A 52 37.60 4.76 21.23
CA VAL A 52 36.25 5.24 21.62
C VAL A 52 35.26 5.22 20.44
N TYR A 53 35.74 5.32 19.21
CA TYR A 53 34.93 5.34 18.00
C TYR A 53 34.94 4.01 17.22
N GLU A 54 35.52 2.96 17.80
CA GLU A 54 35.69 1.67 17.12
C GLU A 54 34.34 1.09 16.65
N GLY A 55 33.32 1.08 17.50
CA GLY A 55 31.99 0.57 17.14
C GLY A 55 31.36 1.31 15.95
N GLN A 56 31.50 2.63 15.89
CA GLN A 56 31.01 3.43 14.76
C GLN A 56 31.79 3.14 13.47
N THR A 57 33.12 3.01 13.58
CA THR A 57 33.98 2.72 12.43
C THR A 57 33.70 1.33 11.86
N ARG A 58 33.54 0.33 12.72
CA ARG A 58 33.18 -1.05 12.31
C ARG A 58 31.80 -1.11 11.66
N LEU A 59 30.84 -0.33 12.15
CA LEU A 59 29.51 -0.26 11.54
C LEU A 59 29.56 0.27 10.10
N LEU A 60 30.37 1.30 9.86
CA LEU A 60 30.59 1.83 8.52
C LEU A 60 31.40 0.88 7.64
N LEU A 61 32.38 0.17 8.20
CA LEU A 61 33.12 -0.87 7.48
C LEU A 61 32.23 -2.06 7.09
N GLY A 62 31.29 -2.46 7.97
CA GLY A 62 30.29 -3.46 7.65
C GLY A 62 29.39 -3.00 6.50
N GLN A 63 28.91 -1.74 6.52
CA GLN A 63 28.15 -1.15 5.41
C GLN A 63 28.94 -1.16 4.11
N PHE A 64 30.21 -0.76 4.16
CA PHE A 64 31.11 -0.79 3.02
C PHE A 64 31.20 -2.19 2.39
N TYR A 65 31.33 -3.25 3.21
CA TYR A 65 31.33 -4.62 2.68
C TYR A 65 29.96 -5.05 2.14
N GLN A 66 28.86 -4.62 2.77
CA GLN A 66 27.51 -4.88 2.28
C GLN A 66 27.28 -4.28 0.88
N ASP A 67 27.70 -3.03 0.67
CA ASP A 67 27.59 -2.33 -0.63
C ASP A 67 28.41 -3.02 -1.74
N GLN A 68 29.45 -3.77 -1.35
CA GLN A 68 30.26 -4.59 -2.26
C GLN A 68 29.74 -6.03 -2.41
N SER A 69 28.54 -6.32 -1.90
CA SER A 69 27.96 -7.67 -1.85
C SER A 69 28.85 -8.70 -1.14
N ARG A 70 29.73 -8.25 -0.23
CA ARG A 70 30.59 -9.10 0.60
C ARG A 70 29.92 -9.33 1.96
N LEU A 71 28.81 -10.03 1.91
CA LEU A 71 27.82 -10.13 2.99
C LEU A 71 28.39 -10.79 4.26
N GLU A 72 29.24 -11.82 4.11
CA GLU A 72 29.86 -12.50 5.24
C GLU A 72 30.76 -11.55 6.04
N LYS A 73 31.53 -10.69 5.36
CA LYS A 73 32.39 -9.71 6.03
C LYS A 73 31.60 -8.58 6.67
N ALA A 74 30.46 -8.21 6.08
CA ALA A 74 29.55 -7.26 6.70
C ALA A 74 29.00 -7.82 8.02
N LEU A 75 28.55 -9.08 8.01
CA LEU A 75 28.08 -9.79 9.21
C LEU A 75 29.17 -9.92 10.28
N GLU A 76 30.41 -10.22 9.90
CA GLU A 76 31.54 -10.28 10.83
C GLU A 76 31.73 -8.95 11.57
N GLU A 77 31.73 -7.82 10.86
CA GLU A 77 31.90 -6.51 11.50
C GLU A 77 30.68 -6.12 12.35
N TYR A 78 29.45 -6.38 11.88
CA TYR A 78 28.25 -6.12 12.69
C TYR A 78 28.18 -6.99 13.95
N THR A 79 28.62 -8.25 13.85
CA THR A 79 28.70 -9.18 14.99
C THR A 79 29.68 -8.66 16.04
N ARG A 80 30.87 -8.18 15.63
CA ARG A 80 31.81 -7.54 16.54
C ARG A 80 31.20 -6.31 17.22
N VAL A 81 30.49 -5.47 16.48
CA VAL A 81 29.84 -4.28 17.06
C VAL A 81 28.80 -4.69 18.11
N ARG A 82 27.98 -5.71 17.83
CA ARG A 82 27.00 -6.25 18.79
C ARG A 82 27.68 -6.77 20.05
N ASP A 83 28.73 -7.58 19.89
CA ASP A 83 29.34 -8.32 21.00
C ASP A 83 30.24 -7.42 21.87
N ASP A 84 30.99 -6.49 21.25
CA ASP A 84 31.98 -5.65 21.94
C ASP A 84 31.37 -4.34 22.50
N PHE A 85 30.23 -3.89 21.97
CA PHE A 85 29.58 -2.62 22.36
C PHE A 85 28.10 -2.78 22.75
N PRO A 86 27.72 -3.75 23.61
CA PRO A 86 26.32 -4.01 23.94
C PRO A 86 25.65 -2.82 24.63
N LEU A 87 24.32 -2.72 24.48
CA LEU A 87 23.46 -1.67 25.05
C LEU A 87 23.79 -0.24 24.56
N THR A 88 24.36 -0.12 23.35
CA THR A 88 24.71 1.17 22.74
C THR A 88 23.84 1.48 21.52
N ASP A 89 23.92 2.73 21.01
CA ASP A 89 23.25 3.07 19.74
C ASP A 89 23.88 2.34 18.54
N VAL A 90 25.19 2.05 18.61
CA VAL A 90 25.91 1.37 17.53
C VAL A 90 25.64 -0.13 17.51
N SER A 91 25.50 -0.81 18.66
CA SER A 91 25.05 -2.21 18.70
C SER A 91 23.62 -2.37 18.20
N ALA A 92 22.71 -1.46 18.62
CA ALA A 92 21.33 -1.44 18.12
C ALA A 92 21.28 -1.30 16.59
N MET A 93 22.09 -0.40 16.02
CA MET A 93 22.16 -0.23 14.56
C MET A 93 22.84 -1.42 13.87
N ALA A 94 23.86 -2.04 14.46
CA ALA A 94 24.50 -3.23 13.91
C ALA A 94 23.53 -4.42 13.85
N LEU A 95 22.78 -4.68 14.94
CA LEU A 95 21.73 -5.69 14.97
C LEU A 95 20.62 -5.42 13.94
N TYR A 96 20.19 -4.16 13.79
CA TYR A 96 19.22 -3.77 12.79
C TYR A 96 19.69 -4.10 11.37
N ARG A 97 20.95 -3.76 11.05
CA ARG A 97 21.57 -4.06 9.75
C ARG A 97 21.71 -5.56 9.51
N THR A 98 22.10 -6.32 10.52
CA THR A 98 22.11 -7.79 10.47
C THR A 98 20.71 -8.35 10.17
N GLY A 99 19.68 -7.84 10.84
CA GLY A 99 18.29 -8.23 10.60
C GLY A 99 17.84 -7.95 9.16
N LEU A 100 18.15 -6.76 8.63
CA LEU A 100 17.88 -6.43 7.22
C LEU A 100 18.61 -7.35 6.25
N LEU A 101 19.87 -7.70 6.53
CA LEU A 101 20.65 -8.58 5.68
C LEU A 101 20.01 -9.98 5.58
N TYR A 102 19.59 -10.53 6.71
CA TYR A 102 18.86 -11.81 6.72
C TYR A 102 17.53 -11.74 5.99
N LEU A 103 16.85 -10.58 6.07
CA LEU A 103 15.57 -10.36 5.42
C LEU A 103 15.69 -10.25 3.89
N GLN A 104 16.69 -9.50 3.42
CA GLN A 104 16.84 -9.10 2.01
C GLN A 104 17.65 -10.11 1.21
N GLU A 105 18.76 -10.60 1.77
CA GLU A 105 19.76 -11.37 1.01
C GLU A 105 19.67 -12.88 1.25
N HIS A 106 19.32 -13.29 2.47
CA HIS A 106 19.23 -14.71 2.83
C HIS A 106 17.80 -15.28 2.73
N SER A 107 16.79 -14.42 2.57
CA SER A 107 15.38 -14.82 2.66
C SER A 107 15.02 -15.56 3.96
N GLU A 108 15.77 -15.31 5.03
CA GLU A 108 15.62 -15.95 6.34
C GLU A 108 14.83 -15.04 7.26
N ARG A 109 13.54 -14.88 6.95
CA ARG A 109 12.65 -13.92 7.61
C ARG A 109 12.54 -14.13 9.11
N GLU A 110 12.45 -15.38 9.57
CA GLU A 110 12.32 -15.70 10.99
C GLU A 110 13.57 -15.23 11.76
N ARG A 111 14.77 -15.47 11.22
CA ARG A 111 16.03 -14.98 11.80
C ARG A 111 16.13 -13.47 11.74
N ALA A 112 15.70 -12.85 10.64
CA ALA A 112 15.63 -11.40 10.54
C ALA A 112 14.76 -10.81 11.65
N GLN A 113 13.59 -11.40 11.90
CA GLN A 113 12.68 -10.98 12.95
C GLN A 113 13.32 -11.12 14.34
N GLU A 114 14.00 -12.23 14.63
CA GLU A 114 14.73 -12.43 15.89
C GLU A 114 15.75 -11.31 16.15
N TYR A 115 16.59 -10.99 15.15
CA TYR A 115 17.57 -9.90 15.27
C TYR A 115 16.89 -8.54 15.44
N LEU A 116 15.83 -8.25 14.69
CA LEU A 116 15.08 -6.98 14.81
C LEU A 116 14.41 -6.84 16.18
N GLU A 117 13.90 -7.93 16.77
CA GLU A 117 13.38 -7.95 18.14
C GLU A 117 14.50 -7.77 19.19
N GLU A 118 15.69 -8.29 18.92
CA GLU A 118 16.88 -8.08 19.75
C GLU A 118 17.30 -6.60 19.80
N VAL A 119 17.18 -5.85 18.68
CA VAL A 119 17.44 -4.40 18.65
C VAL A 119 16.64 -3.66 19.74
N LEU A 120 15.41 -4.08 20.00
CA LEU A 120 14.52 -3.44 20.98
C LEU A 120 15.01 -3.64 22.43
N LYS A 121 15.93 -4.58 22.66
CA LYS A 121 16.55 -4.88 23.96
C LYS A 121 17.86 -4.13 24.19
N GLU A 122 18.42 -3.49 23.16
CA GLU A 122 19.64 -2.70 23.24
C GLU A 122 19.39 -1.33 23.91
N LYS A 123 19.53 -0.23 23.16
CA LYS A 123 19.26 1.11 23.64
C LYS A 123 17.90 1.59 23.16
N ARG A 124 16.97 1.78 24.11
CA ARG A 124 15.63 2.32 23.85
C ARG A 124 15.71 3.70 23.21
N GLY A 125 14.90 3.92 22.17
CA GLY A 125 14.86 5.19 21.45
C GLY A 125 16.08 5.46 20.56
N SER A 126 17.03 4.51 20.45
CA SER A 126 18.09 4.59 19.44
C SER A 126 17.50 4.61 18.03
N LYS A 127 18.25 5.17 17.07
CA LYS A 127 17.84 5.14 15.66
C LYS A 127 17.60 3.71 15.16
N GLY A 128 18.45 2.76 15.57
CA GLY A 128 18.28 1.35 15.25
C GLY A 128 16.94 0.80 15.77
N ALA A 129 16.56 1.10 17.01
CA ALA A 129 15.31 0.63 17.60
C ALA A 129 14.06 1.20 16.89
N ILE A 130 14.09 2.48 16.50
CA ILE A 130 12.99 3.11 15.75
C ILE A 130 12.81 2.41 14.39
N LEU A 131 13.91 2.24 13.65
CA LEU A 131 13.88 1.58 12.34
C LEU A 131 13.45 0.11 12.46
N ALA A 132 13.95 -0.62 13.46
CA ALA A 132 13.55 -2.02 13.69
C ALA A 132 12.05 -2.14 13.99
N GLN A 133 11.50 -1.22 14.79
CA GLN A 133 10.06 -1.21 15.09
C GLN A 133 9.20 -0.96 13.84
N GLU A 134 9.67 -0.11 12.92
CA GLU A 134 9.00 0.13 11.64
C GLU A 134 8.96 -1.14 10.78
N VAL A 135 10.11 -1.81 10.62
CA VAL A 135 10.21 -3.06 9.86
C VAL A 135 9.35 -4.15 10.49
N LEU A 136 9.40 -4.35 11.82
CA LEU A 136 8.56 -5.33 12.52
C LEU A 136 7.06 -5.07 12.31
N ARG A 137 6.63 -3.80 12.36
CA ARG A 137 5.24 -3.43 12.06
C ARG A 137 4.87 -3.77 10.62
N ASP A 138 5.77 -3.54 9.69
CA ASP A 138 5.55 -3.88 8.29
C ASP A 138 5.51 -5.41 8.08
N LEU A 139 6.34 -6.20 8.77
CA LEU A 139 6.25 -7.66 8.74
C LEU A 139 4.89 -8.18 9.26
N VAL A 140 4.37 -7.61 10.35
CA VAL A 140 3.03 -7.98 10.86
C VAL A 140 1.93 -7.67 9.86
N LYS A 141 1.97 -6.50 9.21
CA LYS A 141 1.00 -6.14 8.17
C LYS A 141 1.10 -7.06 6.95
N LEU A 142 2.31 -7.42 6.55
CA LEU A 142 2.56 -8.34 5.46
C LEU A 142 1.94 -9.71 5.76
N ASP A 143 2.09 -10.22 6.98
CA ASP A 143 1.48 -11.48 7.42
C ASP A 143 -0.04 -11.45 7.38
N GLN A 144 -0.64 -10.34 7.80
CA GLN A 144 -2.10 -10.15 7.72
C GLN A 144 -2.59 -10.23 6.27
N LEU A 145 -1.95 -9.50 5.36
CA LEU A 145 -2.32 -9.50 3.94
C LEU A 145 -2.10 -10.86 3.29
N ARG A 146 -0.99 -11.54 3.58
CA ARG A 146 -0.75 -12.91 3.09
C ARG A 146 -1.79 -13.89 3.62
N ALA A 147 -2.16 -13.77 4.89
CA ALA A 147 -3.22 -14.59 5.48
C ALA A 147 -4.60 -14.30 4.87
N GLU A 148 -4.88 -13.08 4.41
CA GLU A 148 -6.08 -12.76 3.63
C GLU A 148 -6.08 -13.47 2.29
N ILE A 149 -4.97 -13.42 1.56
CA ILE A 149 -4.79 -14.13 0.28
C ILE A 149 -5.01 -15.63 0.49
N HIS A 150 -4.33 -16.24 1.46
CA HIS A 150 -4.47 -17.67 1.76
C HIS A 150 -5.90 -18.06 2.16
N ARG A 151 -6.59 -17.22 2.95
CA ARG A 151 -8.00 -17.45 3.31
C ARG A 151 -8.90 -17.41 2.07
N ALA A 152 -8.73 -16.43 1.20
CA ALA A 152 -9.49 -16.32 -0.04
C ALA A 152 -9.27 -17.55 -0.94
N ASP A 153 -8.02 -18.00 -1.08
CA ASP A 153 -7.67 -19.17 -1.88
C ASP A 153 -8.28 -20.47 -1.31
N SER A 154 -8.29 -20.60 0.02
CA SER A 154 -8.91 -21.73 0.72
C SER A 154 -10.44 -21.75 0.51
N LEU A 155 -11.09 -20.58 0.59
CA LEU A 155 -12.53 -20.44 0.35
C LEU A 155 -12.88 -20.76 -1.10
N ALA A 156 -12.11 -20.27 -2.06
CA ALA A 156 -12.31 -20.58 -3.48
C ALA A 156 -12.20 -22.09 -3.75
N THR A 157 -11.18 -22.74 -3.18
CA THR A 157 -10.99 -24.21 -3.31
C THR A 157 -12.17 -24.99 -2.71
N ALA A 158 -12.64 -24.58 -1.52
CA ALA A 158 -13.79 -25.21 -0.87
C ALA A 158 -15.09 -25.04 -1.68
N GLN A 159 -15.30 -23.88 -2.32
CA GLN A 159 -16.45 -23.64 -3.19
C GLN A 159 -16.42 -24.53 -4.43
N VAL A 160 -15.25 -24.72 -5.06
CA VAL A 160 -15.09 -25.63 -6.19
C VAL A 160 -15.41 -27.07 -5.78
N ALA A 161 -14.84 -27.54 -4.67
CA ALA A 161 -15.13 -28.88 -4.14
C ALA A 161 -16.63 -29.08 -3.79
N GLN A 162 -17.30 -28.04 -3.29
CA GLN A 162 -18.73 -28.07 -3.04
C GLN A 162 -19.54 -28.12 -4.35
N LYS A 163 -19.13 -27.39 -5.38
CA LYS A 163 -19.77 -27.44 -6.71
C LYS A 163 -19.61 -28.81 -7.35
N ASP A 164 -18.42 -29.41 -7.26
CA ASP A 164 -18.14 -30.73 -7.83
C ASP A 164 -18.93 -31.82 -7.10
N SER A 165 -19.02 -31.76 -5.77
CA SER A 165 -19.86 -32.69 -5.00
C SER A 165 -21.36 -32.53 -5.29
N LEU A 166 -21.85 -31.30 -5.52
CA LEU A 166 -23.23 -31.06 -5.98
C LEU A 166 -23.46 -31.56 -7.41
N ALA A 167 -22.47 -31.45 -8.30
CA ALA A 167 -22.54 -31.96 -9.66
C ALA A 167 -22.58 -33.50 -9.69
N ILE A 168 -21.77 -34.17 -8.86
CA ILE A 168 -21.79 -35.62 -8.68
C ILE A 168 -23.14 -36.09 -8.09
N ALA A 169 -23.66 -35.38 -7.08
CA ALA A 169 -24.98 -35.72 -6.52
C ALA A 169 -26.12 -35.54 -7.54
N ALA A 170 -26.02 -34.55 -8.44
CA ALA A 170 -26.98 -34.33 -9.52
C ALA A 170 -26.87 -35.40 -10.63
N SER A 171 -25.66 -35.88 -10.96
CA SER A 171 -25.50 -36.99 -11.90
C SER A 171 -26.03 -38.30 -11.35
N ASP A 172 -25.80 -38.58 -10.06
CA ASP A 172 -26.27 -39.82 -9.41
C ASP A 172 -27.80 -39.85 -9.29
N SER A 173 -28.43 -38.69 -9.03
CA SER A 173 -29.89 -38.58 -8.98
C SER A 173 -30.56 -38.62 -10.35
N MET A 174 -29.90 -38.14 -11.41
CA MET A 174 -30.36 -38.30 -12.80
C MET A 174 -30.19 -39.75 -13.30
N ALA A 175 -29.14 -40.45 -12.87
CA ALA A 175 -28.96 -41.88 -13.15
C ALA A 175 -30.00 -42.73 -12.41
N ALA A 176 -30.31 -42.41 -11.15
CA ALA A 176 -31.35 -43.11 -10.38
C ALA A 176 -32.77 -42.85 -10.92
N ALA A 177 -33.04 -41.67 -11.49
CA ALA A 177 -34.33 -41.36 -12.11
C ALA A 177 -34.54 -42.04 -13.48
N ALA A 178 -33.48 -42.49 -14.14
CA ALA A 178 -33.57 -43.25 -15.40
C ALA A 178 -33.83 -44.74 -15.19
N ASP A 179 -33.59 -45.28 -13.99
CA ASP A 179 -33.77 -46.70 -13.66
C ASP A 179 -35.12 -47.02 -12.97
N ASP A 180 -35.90 -46.01 -12.56
CA ASP A 180 -37.14 -46.20 -11.79
C ASP A 180 -38.43 -46.16 -12.64
N SER A 181 -38.35 -46.60 -13.91
CA SER A 181 -39.55 -46.85 -14.73
C SER A 181 -39.91 -48.33 -14.85
N THR A 182 -39.42 -49.20 -13.95
CA THR A 182 -39.95 -50.55 -13.79
C THR A 182 -39.84 -51.06 -12.34
N ALA A 183 -41.00 -51.39 -11.77
CA ALA A 183 -41.26 -52.34 -10.67
C ALA A 183 -41.51 -51.82 -9.24
N SER A 184 -42.82 -51.76 -8.90
CA SER A 184 -43.48 -52.52 -7.83
C SER A 184 -42.88 -52.58 -6.41
N ALA A 185 -43.59 -51.93 -5.49
CA ALA A 185 -44.05 -52.41 -4.17
C ALA A 185 -43.12 -53.32 -3.31
N ALA A 186 -42.65 -52.79 -2.18
CA ALA A 186 -43.00 -53.24 -0.82
C ALA A 186 -42.16 -52.54 0.29
N LEU A 187 -42.79 -52.41 1.47
CA LEU A 187 -42.31 -52.09 2.82
C LEU A 187 -40.78 -52.16 3.07
N ARG A 188 -40.15 -51.31 3.91
CA ARG A 188 -40.36 -51.22 5.38
C ARG A 188 -39.35 -50.26 6.06
N VAL A 189 -39.74 -49.79 7.25
CA VAL A 189 -38.95 -49.33 8.44
C VAL A 189 -38.23 -47.97 8.43
N LYS A 190 -38.72 -47.07 9.30
CA LYS A 190 -38.00 -45.92 9.89
C LYS A 190 -36.96 -46.38 10.92
N PRO A 191 -35.87 -45.62 11.08
CA PRO A 191 -35.47 -45.23 12.42
C PRO A 191 -35.35 -43.72 12.57
N ARG A 192 -35.90 -43.23 13.69
CA ARG A 192 -35.63 -41.92 14.26
C ARG A 192 -34.17 -41.87 14.71
N ILE A 193 -33.41 -40.91 14.19
CA ILE A 193 -32.26 -40.35 14.93
C ILE A 193 -32.46 -38.85 15.00
N SER A 194 -32.63 -38.40 16.23
CA SER A 194 -32.63 -37.02 16.67
C SER A 194 -31.23 -36.44 16.54
N GLN A 195 -31.05 -35.43 15.67
CA GLN A 195 -30.07 -34.39 15.92
C GLN A 195 -30.70 -33.03 15.64
N ARG A 196 -30.99 -32.35 16.76
CA ARG A 196 -31.42 -30.97 16.85
C ARG A 196 -30.20 -30.10 16.58
N ALA A 197 -29.81 -29.99 15.31
CA ALA A 197 -28.82 -29.01 14.87
C ALA A 197 -29.55 -27.66 14.68
N THR A 198 -29.13 -26.70 15.48
CA THR A 198 -29.52 -25.29 15.42
C THR A 198 -29.28 -24.74 14.01
N ARG A 199 -30.37 -24.58 13.24
CA ARG A 199 -30.42 -23.68 12.07
C ARG A 199 -30.26 -22.23 12.57
N ARG A 200 -29.03 -21.83 12.90
CA ARG A 200 -28.64 -20.41 12.89
C ARG A 200 -28.40 -20.04 11.44
N SER A 201 -29.39 -19.39 10.85
CA SER A 201 -29.33 -18.51 9.69
C SER A 201 -27.92 -18.27 9.12
N SER A 202 -27.54 -19.04 8.11
CA SER A 202 -26.35 -18.83 7.28
C SER A 202 -26.55 -17.73 6.21
N THR A 203 -27.49 -16.81 6.42
CA THR A 203 -27.85 -15.74 5.47
C THR A 203 -26.85 -14.58 5.42
N ARG A 204 -25.56 -14.81 5.68
CA ARG A 204 -24.52 -13.75 5.60
C ARG A 204 -23.28 -14.08 4.78
N ALA A 205 -23.25 -15.21 4.07
CA ALA A 205 -22.12 -15.59 3.21
C ALA A 205 -22.48 -15.60 1.70
N ARG A 206 -23.19 -14.56 1.25
CA ARG A 206 -23.28 -14.21 -0.18
C ARG A 206 -22.63 -12.86 -0.43
N GLY A 207 -21.37 -12.70 -0.01
CA GLY A 207 -20.51 -11.72 -0.65
C GLY A 207 -20.42 -12.10 -2.12
N SER A 208 -20.66 -11.16 -3.04
CA SER A 208 -20.60 -11.45 -4.47
C SER A 208 -19.19 -11.96 -4.80
N VAL A 209 -19.09 -13.01 -5.62
CA VAL A 209 -17.81 -13.58 -6.09
C VAL A 209 -16.90 -12.51 -6.70
N VAL A 210 -17.49 -11.43 -7.23
CA VAL A 210 -16.80 -10.25 -7.77
C VAL A 210 -16.13 -9.42 -6.67
N GLY A 211 -16.77 -9.26 -5.50
CA GLY A 211 -16.19 -8.57 -4.35
C GLY A 211 -14.95 -9.29 -3.81
N ASP A 212 -14.97 -10.63 -3.80
CA ASP A 212 -13.89 -11.48 -3.28
C ASP A 212 -12.65 -11.45 -4.20
N LYS A 213 -12.85 -11.51 -5.52
CA LYS A 213 -11.75 -11.36 -6.49
C LYS A 213 -11.09 -9.98 -6.43
N ARG A 214 -11.89 -8.93 -6.22
CA ARG A 214 -11.37 -7.56 -6.16
C ARG A 214 -10.57 -7.30 -4.89
N THR A 215 -11.06 -7.75 -3.73
CA THR A 215 -10.29 -7.68 -2.48
C THR A 215 -9.00 -8.47 -2.61
N LEU A 216 -9.04 -9.62 -3.28
CA LEU A 216 -7.87 -10.44 -3.50
C LEU A 216 -6.83 -9.75 -4.40
N LEU A 217 -7.25 -9.11 -5.49
CA LEU A 217 -6.38 -8.30 -6.35
C LEU A 217 -5.69 -7.19 -5.55
N GLN A 218 -6.45 -6.47 -4.71
CA GLN A 218 -5.92 -5.42 -3.84
C GLN A 218 -4.90 -5.96 -2.84
N SER A 219 -5.17 -7.11 -2.20
CA SER A 219 -4.21 -7.75 -1.30
C SER A 219 -2.93 -8.16 -2.02
N HIS A 220 -3.00 -8.66 -3.26
CA HIS A 220 -1.78 -8.98 -4.03
C HIS A 220 -0.95 -7.74 -4.34
N PHE A 221 -1.58 -6.63 -4.77
CA PHE A 221 -0.88 -5.37 -4.98
C PHE A 221 -0.22 -4.88 -3.68
N ALA A 222 -0.98 -4.87 -2.58
CA ALA A 222 -0.46 -4.44 -1.29
C ALA A 222 0.74 -5.27 -0.84
N VAL A 223 0.70 -6.59 -1.02
CA VAL A 223 1.84 -7.47 -0.69
C VAL A 223 3.03 -7.19 -1.61
N ALA A 224 2.81 -7.04 -2.92
CA ALA A 224 3.88 -6.75 -3.88
C ALA A 224 4.58 -5.42 -3.55
N GLU A 225 3.81 -4.37 -3.24
CA GLU A 225 4.31 -3.04 -2.87
C GLU A 225 5.01 -3.04 -1.52
N MET A 226 4.55 -3.85 -0.55
CA MET A 226 5.27 -4.02 0.71
C MET A 226 6.64 -4.66 0.49
N TYR A 227 6.71 -5.71 -0.33
CA TYR A 227 7.99 -6.31 -0.67
C TYR A 227 8.91 -5.33 -1.42
N ARG A 228 8.38 -4.57 -2.39
CA ARG A 228 9.17 -3.62 -3.18
C ARG A 228 9.62 -2.40 -2.37
N ASP A 229 8.68 -1.68 -1.77
CA ASP A 229 8.90 -0.33 -1.25
C ASP A 229 9.28 -0.33 0.23
N ARG A 230 8.75 -1.26 1.04
CA ARG A 230 8.99 -1.30 2.49
C ARG A 230 10.17 -2.18 2.86
N LEU A 231 10.27 -3.34 2.23
CA LEU A 231 11.25 -4.37 2.59
C LEU A 231 12.42 -4.46 1.59
N ALA A 232 12.28 -3.88 0.41
CA ALA A 232 13.24 -3.96 -0.69
C ALA A 232 13.63 -5.41 -1.08
N ILE A 233 12.64 -6.31 -1.12
CA ILE A 233 12.78 -7.70 -1.55
C ILE A 233 12.20 -7.85 -2.96
N ALA A 234 13.02 -7.58 -3.96
CA ALA A 234 12.65 -7.52 -5.38
C ALA A 234 11.98 -8.81 -5.89
N ASP A 235 12.57 -9.97 -5.60
CA ASP A 235 12.07 -11.26 -6.11
C ASP A 235 10.67 -11.60 -5.60
N SER A 236 10.42 -11.34 -4.31
CA SER A 236 9.09 -11.54 -3.71
C SER A 236 8.08 -10.56 -4.30
N ALA A 237 8.45 -9.30 -4.50
CA ALA A 237 7.57 -8.33 -5.16
C ALA A 237 7.22 -8.77 -6.60
N ALA A 238 8.22 -9.19 -7.37
CA ALA A 238 8.05 -9.68 -8.73
C ALA A 238 7.12 -10.90 -8.80
N PHE A 239 7.25 -11.85 -7.85
CA PHE A 239 6.35 -12.99 -7.74
C PHE A 239 4.89 -12.55 -7.59
N PHE A 240 4.58 -11.63 -6.67
CA PHE A 240 3.20 -11.20 -6.45
C PHE A 240 2.64 -10.38 -7.63
N TYR A 241 3.46 -9.58 -8.33
CA TYR A 241 3.03 -8.94 -9.56
C TYR A 241 2.74 -9.95 -10.68
N ALA A 242 3.59 -10.98 -10.84
CA ALA A 242 3.36 -12.05 -11.81
C ALA A 242 2.07 -12.84 -11.49
N GLU A 243 1.77 -13.08 -10.21
CA GLU A 243 0.51 -13.68 -9.79
C GLU A 243 -0.70 -12.81 -10.14
N ILE A 244 -0.58 -11.47 -10.08
CA ILE A 244 -1.65 -10.57 -10.54
C ILE A 244 -1.95 -10.79 -12.02
N LEU A 245 -0.90 -10.79 -12.85
CA LEU A 245 -1.02 -10.99 -14.30
C LEU A 245 -1.69 -12.32 -14.64
N ARG A 246 -1.33 -13.38 -13.91
CA ARG A 246 -1.87 -14.73 -14.11
C ARG A 246 -3.32 -14.87 -13.65
N ARG A 247 -3.67 -14.28 -12.51
CA ARG A 247 -4.96 -14.52 -11.82
C ARG A 247 -6.06 -13.54 -12.22
N PHE A 248 -5.69 -12.36 -12.68
CA PHE A 248 -6.62 -11.28 -13.00
C PHE A 248 -6.40 -10.70 -14.40
N PRO A 249 -6.27 -11.53 -15.47
CA PRO A 249 -5.91 -11.06 -16.81
C PRO A 249 -6.88 -10.04 -17.40
N GLU A 250 -8.14 -10.05 -16.96
CA GLU A 250 -9.19 -9.13 -17.40
C GLU A 250 -9.23 -7.81 -16.61
N SER A 251 -8.32 -7.60 -15.65
CA SER A 251 -8.32 -6.39 -14.82
C SER A 251 -7.75 -5.20 -15.59
N ASN A 252 -8.33 -4.01 -15.41
CA ASN A 252 -7.76 -2.77 -15.91
C ASN A 252 -6.45 -2.35 -15.19
N GLN A 253 -6.05 -3.07 -14.14
CA GLN A 253 -4.80 -2.86 -13.41
C GLN A 253 -3.61 -3.65 -13.99
N ILE A 254 -3.82 -4.46 -15.04
CA ILE A 254 -2.75 -5.22 -15.69
C ILE A 254 -1.59 -4.34 -16.18
N PRO A 255 -1.81 -3.17 -16.83
CA PRO A 255 -0.73 -2.27 -17.24
C PRO A 255 0.18 -1.86 -16.08
N ARG A 256 -0.41 -1.61 -14.90
CA ARG A 256 0.32 -1.25 -13.68
C ARG A 256 1.15 -2.41 -13.13
N ALA A 257 0.57 -3.61 -13.07
CA ALA A 257 1.29 -4.80 -12.60
C ALA A 257 2.44 -5.15 -13.54
N LEU A 258 2.22 -5.12 -14.86
CA LEU A 258 3.23 -5.42 -15.87
C LEU A 258 4.36 -4.40 -15.87
N TYR A 259 4.03 -3.10 -15.77
CA TYR A 259 5.05 -2.05 -15.63
C TYR A 259 5.85 -2.21 -14.32
N SER A 260 5.18 -2.49 -13.20
CA SER A 260 5.86 -2.68 -11.90
C SER A 260 6.79 -3.90 -11.91
N LEU A 261 6.40 -4.97 -12.60
CA LEU A 261 7.24 -6.15 -12.80
C LEU A 261 8.44 -5.82 -13.69
N ALA A 262 8.21 -5.08 -14.78
CA ALA A 262 9.26 -4.64 -15.69
C ALA A 262 10.28 -3.75 -14.95
N THR A 263 9.85 -2.79 -14.13
CA THR A 263 10.77 -1.93 -13.37
C THR A 263 11.64 -2.73 -12.41
N ILE A 264 11.07 -3.72 -11.71
CA ILE A 264 11.85 -4.60 -10.81
C ILE A 264 12.93 -5.36 -11.62
N ARG A 265 12.58 -5.87 -12.81
CA ARG A 265 13.54 -6.57 -13.68
C ARG A 265 14.61 -5.62 -14.24
N MET A 266 14.26 -4.37 -14.53
CA MET A 266 15.19 -3.32 -14.95
C MET A 266 16.22 -2.96 -13.88
N GLU A 267 15.79 -2.92 -12.62
CA GLU A 267 16.66 -2.62 -11.48
C GLU A 267 17.63 -3.78 -11.18
N GLY A 268 17.33 -4.99 -11.68
CA GLY A 268 18.18 -6.16 -11.58
C GLY A 268 19.41 -6.13 -12.50
N ARG A 269 20.24 -7.19 -12.42
CA ARG A 269 21.53 -7.30 -13.15
C ARG A 269 21.42 -7.21 -14.67
N GLY A 270 20.25 -7.53 -15.24
CA GLY A 270 20.02 -7.48 -16.68
C GLY A 270 19.64 -6.11 -17.22
N GLY A 271 19.41 -5.12 -16.35
CA GLY A 271 19.06 -3.77 -16.76
C GLY A 271 17.81 -3.73 -17.66
N LEU A 272 17.79 -2.75 -18.57
CA LEU A 272 16.71 -2.59 -19.55
C LEU A 272 16.46 -3.86 -20.41
N GLU A 273 17.50 -4.63 -20.71
CA GLU A 273 17.38 -5.83 -21.56
C GLU A 273 16.51 -6.91 -20.91
N ALA A 274 16.62 -7.10 -19.58
CA ALA A 274 15.82 -8.09 -18.86
C ALA A 274 14.32 -7.77 -18.82
N ALA A 275 13.95 -6.49 -19.00
CA ALA A 275 12.58 -6.04 -19.00
C ALA A 275 12.03 -5.70 -20.39
N ARG A 276 12.87 -5.74 -21.45
CA ARG A 276 12.47 -5.33 -22.80
C ARG A 276 11.20 -6.04 -23.25
N LEU A 277 11.11 -7.36 -23.05
CA LEU A 277 9.95 -8.15 -23.45
C LEU A 277 8.67 -7.69 -22.74
N ASP A 278 8.72 -7.43 -21.43
CA ASP A 278 7.55 -6.98 -20.66
C ASP A 278 7.12 -5.57 -21.10
N LEU A 279 8.08 -4.69 -21.37
CA LEU A 279 7.82 -3.33 -21.85
C LEU A 279 7.22 -3.34 -23.27
N GLU A 280 7.70 -4.21 -24.14
CA GLU A 280 7.15 -4.38 -25.49
C GLU A 280 5.73 -4.96 -25.44
N GLU A 281 5.49 -5.95 -24.59
CA GLU A 281 4.15 -6.51 -24.34
C GLU A 281 3.18 -5.43 -23.81
N LEU A 282 3.63 -4.60 -22.87
CA LEU A 282 2.83 -3.49 -22.34
C LEU A 282 2.44 -2.50 -23.44
N ILE A 283 3.35 -2.20 -24.36
CA ILE A 283 3.10 -1.29 -25.49
C ILE A 283 2.17 -1.93 -26.52
N SER A 284 2.32 -3.22 -26.82
CA SER A 284 1.49 -3.90 -27.81
C SER A 284 0.07 -4.15 -27.32
N SER A 285 -0.06 -4.58 -26.07
CA SER A 285 -1.34 -5.02 -25.50
C SER A 285 -2.13 -3.86 -24.90
N PHE A 286 -1.46 -2.80 -24.43
CA PHE A 286 -2.10 -1.65 -23.78
C PHE A 286 -1.58 -0.31 -24.33
N PRO A 287 -1.63 -0.08 -25.65
CA PRO A 287 -0.94 1.01 -26.31
C PRO A 287 -1.35 2.40 -25.82
N ASP A 288 -2.57 2.58 -25.34
CA ASP A 288 -3.11 3.91 -25.02
C ASP A 288 -3.05 4.24 -23.52
N THR A 289 -2.23 3.50 -22.76
CA THR A 289 -2.05 3.70 -21.32
C THR A 289 -0.82 4.56 -20.99
N GLU A 290 -0.86 5.28 -19.86
CA GLU A 290 0.32 6.00 -19.34
C GLU A 290 1.52 5.07 -19.12
N HIS A 291 1.25 3.85 -18.68
CA HIS A 291 2.25 2.81 -18.46
C HIS A 291 2.95 2.41 -19.77
N ALA A 292 2.20 2.29 -20.89
CA ALA A 292 2.80 2.08 -22.20
C ALA A 292 3.65 3.27 -22.66
N ASN A 293 3.27 4.50 -22.32
CA ASN A 293 4.13 5.66 -22.56
C ASN A 293 5.39 5.66 -21.70
N ALA A 294 5.30 5.22 -20.44
CA ALA A 294 6.47 5.02 -19.59
C ALA A 294 7.42 3.96 -20.19
N ALA A 295 6.88 2.86 -20.71
CA ALA A 295 7.64 1.84 -21.43
C ALA A 295 8.27 2.39 -22.72
N ARG A 296 7.54 3.17 -23.51
CA ARG A 296 8.08 3.84 -24.71
C ARG A 296 9.26 4.73 -24.38
N ARG A 297 9.19 5.46 -23.27
CA ARG A 297 10.29 6.33 -22.81
C ARG A 297 11.56 5.51 -22.53
N HIS A 298 11.44 4.38 -21.84
CA HIS A 298 12.57 3.49 -21.56
C HIS A 298 13.16 2.88 -22.83
N LEU A 299 12.33 2.57 -23.83
CA LEU A 299 12.75 1.99 -25.12
C LEU A 299 13.12 3.03 -26.19
N GLY A 300 13.01 4.33 -25.90
CA GLY A 300 13.29 5.41 -26.85
C GLY A 300 12.27 5.55 -27.99
N TYR A 301 11.05 5.05 -27.81
CA TYR A 301 9.96 5.19 -28.78
C TYR A 301 9.19 6.50 -28.61
N GLN A 302 8.51 6.93 -29.69
CA GLN A 302 7.66 8.12 -29.67
C GLN A 302 6.46 7.93 -28.75
N LEU A 303 6.24 8.88 -27.84
CA LEU A 303 5.08 8.90 -26.95
C LEU A 303 3.79 9.12 -27.76
N LYS A 304 2.71 8.47 -27.35
CA LYS A 304 1.37 8.70 -27.90
C LYS A 304 0.56 9.59 -26.96
N VAL A 305 -0.32 10.41 -27.51
CA VAL A 305 -1.38 11.03 -26.71
C VAL A 305 -2.32 9.90 -26.25
N THR A 306 -2.48 9.74 -24.95
CA THR A 306 -3.30 8.66 -24.38
C THR A 306 -4.76 9.04 -24.33
N ALA A 307 -5.63 8.04 -24.16
CA ALA A 307 -7.05 8.28 -23.87
C ALA A 307 -7.22 9.08 -22.57
N GLU A 308 -6.33 8.89 -21.59
CA GLU A 308 -6.31 9.68 -20.35
C GLU A 308 -5.98 11.14 -20.63
N ASP A 309 -4.98 11.44 -21.46
CA ASP A 309 -4.60 12.83 -21.81
C ASP A 309 -5.77 13.58 -22.48
N LEU A 310 -6.48 12.91 -23.40
CA LEU A 310 -7.66 13.46 -24.05
C LEU A 310 -8.80 13.67 -23.05
N ALA A 311 -9.06 12.68 -22.20
CA ALA A 311 -10.10 12.77 -21.17
C ALA A 311 -9.79 13.86 -20.14
N ILE A 312 -8.53 14.07 -19.76
CA ILE A 312 -8.10 15.18 -18.90
C ILE A 312 -8.37 16.52 -19.58
N SER A 313 -8.03 16.66 -20.86
CA SER A 313 -8.28 17.89 -21.62
C SER A 313 -9.78 18.20 -21.68
N GLU A 314 -10.61 17.24 -22.06
CA GLU A 314 -12.07 17.42 -22.10
C GLU A 314 -12.64 17.71 -20.70
N PHE A 315 -12.12 17.04 -19.67
CA PHE A 315 -12.56 17.27 -18.29
C PHE A 315 -12.23 18.70 -17.82
N SER A 316 -11.06 19.23 -18.19
CA SER A 316 -10.69 20.61 -17.89
C SER A 316 -11.64 21.62 -18.53
N GLU A 317 -12.05 21.41 -19.78
CA GLU A 317 -13.04 22.27 -20.44
C GLU A 317 -14.40 22.26 -19.71
N ILE A 318 -14.84 21.08 -19.27
CA ILE A 318 -16.08 20.92 -18.48
C ILE A 318 -15.96 21.62 -17.12
N GLU A 319 -14.82 21.51 -16.46
CA GLU A 319 -14.56 22.17 -15.18
C GLU A 319 -14.57 23.70 -15.32
N GLU A 320 -14.06 24.26 -16.42
CA GLU A 320 -14.17 25.70 -16.66
C GLU A 320 -15.63 26.16 -16.76
N ILE A 321 -16.49 25.38 -17.42
CA ILE A 321 -17.93 25.67 -17.50
C ILE A 321 -18.55 25.63 -16.09
N ARG A 322 -18.27 24.57 -15.32
CA ARG A 322 -18.77 24.42 -13.95
C ARG A 322 -18.29 25.53 -13.03
N LEU A 323 -17.04 25.97 -13.13
CA LEU A 323 -16.49 27.02 -12.27
C LEU A 323 -17.06 28.42 -12.60
N ARG A 324 -17.45 28.66 -13.86
CA ARG A 324 -18.11 29.91 -14.25
C ARG A 324 -19.52 30.03 -13.69
N ASP A 325 -20.28 28.94 -13.74
CA ASP A 325 -21.60 28.86 -13.11
C ASP A 325 -21.83 27.47 -12.49
N PRO A 326 -21.55 27.32 -11.18
CA PRO A 326 -21.75 26.04 -10.49
C PRO A 326 -23.21 25.61 -10.45
N THR A 327 -24.16 26.53 -10.62
CA THR A 327 -25.60 26.23 -10.53
C THR A 327 -26.21 25.76 -11.84
N ASP A 328 -25.50 25.94 -12.97
CA ASP A 328 -25.93 25.50 -14.31
C ASP A 328 -25.71 23.98 -14.52
N VAL A 329 -26.29 23.19 -13.62
CA VAL A 329 -26.22 21.73 -13.62
C VAL A 329 -26.71 21.11 -14.93
N GLY A 330 -27.63 21.78 -15.64
CA GLY A 330 -28.18 21.30 -16.90
C GLY A 330 -27.17 21.29 -18.05
N HIS A 331 -26.12 22.12 -17.96
CA HIS A 331 -25.13 22.27 -19.01
C HIS A 331 -23.94 21.32 -18.82
N TYR A 332 -23.30 21.31 -17.63
CA TYR A 332 -22.06 20.56 -17.44
C TYR A 332 -22.25 19.09 -17.05
N ILE A 333 -23.37 18.71 -16.40
CA ILE A 333 -23.61 17.30 -16.02
C ILE A 333 -23.72 16.39 -17.26
N PRO A 334 -24.49 16.73 -18.31
CA PRO A 334 -24.53 15.90 -19.52
C PRO A 334 -23.17 15.71 -20.18
N LEU A 335 -22.29 16.73 -20.08
CA LEU A 335 -20.91 16.65 -20.58
C LEU A 335 -20.08 15.69 -19.73
N MET A 336 -20.16 15.77 -18.40
CA MET A 336 -19.50 14.80 -17.50
C MET A 336 -19.98 13.37 -17.74
N ASP A 337 -21.28 13.19 -17.96
CA ASP A 337 -21.89 11.90 -18.28
C ASP A 337 -21.42 11.38 -19.64
N ALA A 338 -21.27 12.25 -20.63
CA ALA A 338 -20.71 11.89 -21.94
C ALA A 338 -19.24 11.49 -21.79
N LEU A 339 -18.42 12.28 -21.10
CA LEU A 339 -17.00 12.02 -20.89
C LEU A 339 -16.77 10.67 -20.19
N SER A 340 -17.55 10.37 -19.15
CA SER A 340 -17.44 9.08 -18.46
C SER A 340 -17.80 7.88 -19.33
N ARG A 341 -18.75 8.01 -20.27
CA ARG A 341 -19.09 6.95 -21.24
C ARG A 341 -18.08 6.83 -22.37
N THR A 342 -17.51 7.94 -22.83
CA THR A 342 -16.50 7.96 -23.90
C THR A 342 -15.18 7.37 -23.41
N TYR A 343 -14.83 7.64 -22.14
CA TYR A 343 -13.56 7.23 -21.55
C TYR A 343 -13.74 6.36 -20.28
N PRO A 344 -14.39 5.18 -20.37
CA PRO A 344 -14.77 4.37 -19.21
C PRO A 344 -13.58 3.71 -18.49
N GLN A 345 -12.39 3.72 -19.10
CA GLN A 345 -11.16 3.16 -18.51
C GLN A 345 -10.20 4.24 -17.98
N THR A 346 -10.60 5.51 -18.00
CA THR A 346 -9.75 6.63 -17.58
C THR A 346 -10.09 7.11 -16.18
N LEU A 347 -9.10 7.67 -15.49
CA LEU A 347 -9.28 8.31 -14.19
C LEU A 347 -10.14 9.58 -14.33
N ALA A 348 -9.93 10.36 -15.38
CA ALA A 348 -10.75 11.53 -15.71
C ALA A 348 -12.23 11.14 -15.94
N GLY A 349 -12.49 10.04 -16.64
CA GLY A 349 -13.83 9.46 -16.82
C GLY A 349 -14.50 9.10 -15.49
N ALA A 350 -13.76 8.41 -14.61
CA ALA A 350 -14.24 8.06 -13.28
C ALA A 350 -14.50 9.31 -12.42
N LYS A 351 -13.63 10.32 -12.52
CA LYS A 351 -13.77 11.61 -11.83
C LYS A 351 -15.02 12.35 -12.28
N ALA A 352 -15.27 12.40 -13.59
CA ALA A 352 -16.46 13.02 -14.17
C ALA A 352 -17.75 12.35 -13.67
N ALA A 353 -17.81 11.01 -13.69
CA ALA A 353 -18.96 10.27 -13.19
C ALA A 353 -19.20 10.52 -11.68
N PHE A 354 -18.13 10.54 -10.89
CA PHE A 354 -18.19 10.85 -9.46
C PHE A 354 -18.68 12.28 -9.20
N LEU A 355 -18.11 13.26 -9.90
CA LEU A 355 -18.45 14.67 -9.72
C LEU A 355 -19.89 14.96 -10.15
N ALA A 356 -20.36 14.32 -11.23
CA ALA A 356 -21.76 14.37 -11.63
C ALA A 356 -22.68 13.80 -10.53
N ALA A 357 -22.34 12.65 -9.94
CA ALA A 357 -23.10 12.07 -8.82
C ALA A 357 -23.13 12.99 -7.60
N TRP A 358 -21.97 13.56 -7.25
CA TRP A 358 -21.82 14.48 -6.12
C TRP A 358 -22.60 15.78 -6.32
N THR A 359 -22.66 16.30 -7.55
CA THR A 359 -23.39 17.53 -7.88
C THR A 359 -24.90 17.37 -7.65
N TYR A 360 -25.47 16.20 -7.97
CA TYR A 360 -26.88 15.91 -7.67
C TYR A 360 -27.18 15.83 -6.18
N GLU A 361 -26.21 15.41 -5.38
CA GLU A 361 -26.35 15.35 -3.93
C GLU A 361 -26.26 16.75 -3.27
N ASN A 362 -25.43 17.65 -3.79
CA ASN A 362 -25.01 18.86 -3.06
C ASN A 362 -25.43 20.20 -3.70
N ILE A 363 -25.68 20.26 -5.01
CA ILE A 363 -25.89 21.53 -5.75
C ILE A 363 -27.22 21.56 -6.50
N ALA A 364 -27.60 20.48 -7.18
CA ALA A 364 -28.91 20.37 -7.84
C ALA A 364 -30.04 20.45 -6.80
N PRO A 365 -31.33 20.72 -7.17
CA PRO A 365 -32.43 20.46 -6.25
C PRO A 365 -32.30 19.02 -5.76
N VAL A 366 -32.06 18.86 -4.45
CA VAL A 366 -31.53 17.63 -3.82
C VAL A 366 -32.38 16.41 -4.21
N ASP A 367 -31.97 15.72 -5.28
CA ASP A 367 -32.57 14.47 -5.72
C ASP A 367 -31.68 13.34 -5.21
N THR A 368 -31.99 12.94 -3.98
CA THR A 368 -31.27 11.88 -3.28
C THR A 368 -31.38 10.54 -4.00
N LEU A 369 -32.43 10.29 -4.78
CA LEU A 369 -32.57 9.03 -5.50
C LEU A 369 -31.66 9.00 -6.73
N GLU A 370 -31.64 10.07 -7.52
CA GLU A 370 -30.78 10.16 -8.71
C GLU A 370 -29.30 10.20 -8.33
N ALA A 371 -28.94 10.87 -7.21
CA ALA A 371 -27.59 10.84 -6.66
C ALA A 371 -27.15 9.40 -6.32
N GLU A 372 -27.98 8.63 -5.62
CA GLU A 372 -27.64 7.23 -5.28
C GLU A 372 -27.54 6.32 -6.51
N ARG A 373 -28.38 6.53 -7.52
CA ARG A 373 -28.27 5.82 -8.81
C ARG A 373 -26.93 6.11 -9.47
N ARG A 374 -26.50 7.37 -9.51
CA ARG A 374 -25.23 7.78 -10.12
C ARG A 374 -24.02 7.26 -9.34
N PHE A 375 -24.05 7.30 -8.01
CA PHE A 375 -23.00 6.66 -7.20
C PHE A 375 -22.91 5.16 -7.44
N SER A 376 -24.05 4.49 -7.62
CA SER A 376 -24.07 3.06 -7.97
C SER A 376 -23.41 2.80 -9.32
N LEU A 377 -23.59 3.70 -10.30
CA LEU A 377 -22.91 3.63 -11.60
C LEU A 377 -21.39 3.76 -11.46
N VAL A 378 -20.89 4.65 -10.59
CA VAL A 378 -19.45 4.76 -10.31
C VAL A 378 -18.88 3.43 -9.79
N LEU A 379 -19.65 2.72 -8.94
CA LEU A 379 -19.22 1.42 -8.42
C LEU A 379 -19.23 0.30 -9.47
N SER A 380 -20.13 0.36 -10.45
CA SER A 380 -20.25 -0.66 -11.50
C SER A 380 -19.30 -0.43 -12.66
N GLU A 381 -19.20 0.80 -13.15
CA GLU A 381 -18.40 1.16 -14.33
C GLU A 381 -16.94 1.40 -13.99
N PHE A 382 -16.66 1.98 -12.81
CA PHE A 382 -15.31 2.35 -12.38
C PHE A 382 -14.90 1.66 -11.09
N PRO A 383 -15.08 0.33 -10.96
CA PRO A 383 -14.94 -0.36 -9.69
C PRO A 383 -13.58 -0.08 -9.07
N ASP A 384 -12.49 -0.16 -9.83
CA ASP A 384 -11.12 -0.04 -9.30
C ASP A 384 -10.59 1.39 -9.18
N SER A 385 -11.41 2.40 -9.51
CA SER A 385 -11.02 3.80 -9.34
C SER A 385 -10.91 4.22 -7.86
N PRO A 386 -10.08 5.22 -7.53
CA PRO A 386 -10.08 5.83 -6.20
C PRO A 386 -11.46 6.40 -5.84
N PHE A 387 -12.21 6.91 -6.82
CA PHE A 387 -13.56 7.43 -6.60
C PHE A 387 -14.55 6.34 -6.15
N ALA A 388 -14.48 5.14 -6.72
CA ALA A 388 -15.31 4.02 -6.24
C ALA A 388 -14.94 3.54 -4.83
N LYS A 389 -13.69 3.77 -4.37
CA LYS A 389 -13.35 3.59 -2.95
C LYS A 389 -14.08 4.62 -2.08
N VAL A 390 -14.01 5.91 -2.45
CA VAL A 390 -14.71 6.99 -1.74
C VAL A 390 -16.23 6.74 -1.68
N VAL A 391 -16.84 6.29 -2.78
CA VAL A 391 -18.28 5.98 -2.81
C VAL A 391 -18.65 4.84 -1.86
N ARG A 392 -17.83 3.78 -1.76
CA ARG A 392 -18.06 2.69 -0.81
C ARG A 392 -17.97 3.17 0.64
N GLU A 393 -16.96 3.99 0.95
CA GLU A 393 -16.80 4.59 2.28
C GLU A 393 -18.00 5.49 2.64
N ARG A 394 -18.50 6.27 1.66
CA ARG A 394 -19.73 7.07 1.80
C ARG A 394 -20.94 6.18 2.12
N GLN A 395 -21.14 5.09 1.39
CA GLN A 395 -22.24 4.14 1.62
C GLN A 395 -22.12 3.46 2.99
N GLU A 396 -20.91 3.07 3.39
CA GLU A 396 -20.64 2.48 4.70
C GLU A 396 -20.95 3.47 5.83
N ALA A 397 -20.48 4.71 5.73
CA ALA A 397 -20.76 5.77 6.70
C ALA A 397 -22.26 6.06 6.86
N ARG A 398 -23.02 6.02 5.77
CA ARG A 398 -24.49 6.14 5.77
C ARG A 398 -25.16 4.92 6.41
N SER A 399 -24.76 3.71 6.02
CA SER A 399 -25.35 2.46 6.52
C SER A 399 -25.10 2.23 8.02
N THR A 400 -23.95 2.67 8.53
CA THR A 400 -23.57 2.57 9.93
C THR A 400 -24.21 3.68 10.79
N GLY A 401 -24.95 4.61 10.17
CA GLY A 401 -25.52 5.78 10.84
C GLY A 401 -24.46 6.72 11.41
N MET A 402 -23.23 6.67 10.89
CA MET A 402 -22.10 7.43 11.41
C MET A 402 -22.33 8.95 11.30
N ILE A 403 -22.89 9.40 10.18
CA ILE A 403 -23.23 10.81 9.96
C ILE A 403 -24.27 11.29 10.98
N VAL A 404 -25.36 10.54 11.16
CA VAL A 404 -26.41 10.83 12.16
C VAL A 404 -25.83 10.82 13.59
N LYS A 405 -24.88 9.93 13.88
CA LYS A 405 -24.19 9.87 15.18
C LYS A 405 -23.32 11.12 15.40
N LEU A 406 -22.59 11.56 14.38
CA LEU A 406 -21.78 12.79 14.40
C LEU A 406 -22.68 14.04 14.55
N GLU A 407 -23.76 14.15 13.79
CA GLU A 407 -24.73 15.25 13.88
C GLU A 407 -25.39 15.32 15.27
N ARG A 408 -25.75 14.17 15.85
CA ARG A 408 -26.29 14.10 17.22
C ARG A 408 -25.27 14.57 18.25
N GLN A 409 -24.00 14.20 18.08
CA GLN A 409 -22.90 14.64 18.94
C GLN A 409 -22.65 16.16 18.81
N LEU A 410 -22.70 16.70 17.59
CA LEU A 410 -22.61 18.15 17.33
C LEU A 410 -23.77 18.92 17.97
N ARG A 411 -25.03 18.45 17.81
CA ARG A 411 -26.19 19.07 18.47
C ARG A 411 -26.14 19.05 19.99
N THR A 412 -25.48 18.06 20.59
CA THR A 412 -25.26 18.06 22.05
C THR A 412 -24.20 19.06 22.50
N ILE A 413 -23.26 19.43 21.62
CA ILE A 413 -22.22 20.44 21.89
C ILE A 413 -22.79 21.85 21.77
N ASP A 414 -23.62 22.11 20.75
CA ASP A 414 -24.31 23.41 20.56
C ASP A 414 -25.19 23.82 21.76
N ARG A 415 -25.69 22.85 22.53
CA ARG A 415 -26.51 23.13 23.73
C ARG A 415 -25.71 23.69 24.92
N GLY A 416 -24.38 23.69 24.85
CA GLY A 416 -23.48 24.24 25.87
C GLY A 416 -22.77 25.54 25.46
N LEU A 417 -23.04 26.09 24.29
CA LEU A 417 -22.42 27.32 23.77
C LEU A 417 -23.21 28.56 24.22
N MET A 418 -22.50 29.66 24.50
CA MET A 418 -23.15 30.93 24.85
C MET A 418 -23.86 31.53 23.63
N PRO A 419 -24.96 32.28 23.80
CA PRO A 419 -25.65 32.92 22.66
C PRO A 419 -24.69 33.82 21.88
N GLY A 420 -24.35 33.41 20.64
CA GLY A 420 -23.40 34.13 19.77
C GLY A 420 -22.16 33.32 19.39
N GLU A 421 -21.83 32.26 20.13
CA GLU A 421 -20.78 31.31 19.76
C GLU A 421 -21.33 30.29 18.78
N ARG A 422 -20.68 30.14 17.61
CA ARG A 422 -20.99 29.11 16.61
C ARG A 422 -19.74 28.31 16.33
N ILE A 423 -19.85 26.99 16.29
CA ILE A 423 -18.81 26.15 15.71
C ILE A 423 -19.01 26.17 14.20
N GLU A 424 -18.24 26.99 13.50
CA GLU A 424 -18.17 26.96 12.04
C GLU A 424 -17.20 25.85 11.63
N ILE A 425 -17.73 24.81 10.99
CA ILE A 425 -16.89 23.83 10.29
C ILE A 425 -16.45 24.51 9.00
N ILE A 426 -15.21 25.00 8.96
CA ILE A 426 -14.53 25.29 7.69
C ILE A 426 -14.21 23.93 7.08
N ALA A 427 -15.19 23.34 6.40
CA ALA A 427 -14.98 22.15 5.61
C ALA A 427 -14.14 22.57 4.40
N VAL A 428 -12.83 22.42 4.46
CA VAL A 428 -12.08 22.14 3.24
C VAL A 428 -12.54 20.76 2.79
N GLU A 429 -13.14 20.70 1.60
CA GLU A 429 -13.84 19.54 1.08
C GLU A 429 -12.98 18.26 1.14
N PRO A 430 -13.58 17.08 1.39
CA PRO A 430 -12.86 15.83 1.41
C PRO A 430 -12.48 15.40 -0.02
N ASP A 431 -11.34 15.86 -0.48
CA ASP A 431 -10.70 15.54 -1.76
C ASP A 431 -9.85 14.25 -1.72
N SER A 432 -9.60 13.68 -0.54
CA SER A 432 -8.83 12.44 -0.35
C SER A 432 -9.25 11.64 0.91
N ALA A 433 -8.81 10.38 1.01
CA ALA A 433 -8.96 9.57 2.23
C ALA A 433 -8.26 10.19 3.45
N ASP A 434 -7.22 11.00 3.21
CA ASP A 434 -6.55 11.76 4.25
C ASP A 434 -7.48 12.85 4.79
N SER A 435 -8.32 13.48 3.97
CA SER A 435 -9.21 14.58 4.37
C SER A 435 -10.32 14.12 5.34
N VAL A 436 -10.78 12.87 5.25
CA VAL A 436 -11.73 12.25 6.20
C VAL A 436 -11.04 11.86 7.52
N LEU A 437 -9.82 11.33 7.47
CA LEU A 437 -9.00 11.02 8.64
C LEU A 437 -8.55 12.30 9.37
N LEU A 438 -8.21 13.34 8.61
CA LEU A 438 -7.84 14.66 9.08
C LEU A 438 -9.05 15.33 9.74
N SER A 439 -10.23 15.27 9.11
CA SER A 439 -11.50 15.72 9.73
C SER A 439 -11.78 15.00 11.06
N ARG A 440 -11.56 13.67 11.15
CA ARG A 440 -11.67 12.93 12.42
C ARG A 440 -10.63 13.40 13.46
N LYS A 441 -9.41 13.70 13.02
CA LYS A 441 -8.31 14.18 13.87
C LYS A 441 -8.62 15.57 14.43
N HIS A 442 -8.97 16.55 13.58
CA HIS A 442 -9.35 17.90 14.01
C HIS A 442 -10.62 17.89 14.88
N MET A 443 -11.62 17.07 14.55
CA MET A 443 -12.78 16.83 15.43
C MET A 443 -12.36 16.30 16.81
N GLY A 444 -11.42 15.36 16.85
CA GLY A 444 -10.86 14.84 18.09
C GLY A 444 -10.12 15.92 18.91
N PHE A 445 -9.44 16.86 18.26
CA PHE A 445 -8.80 18.01 18.90
C PHE A 445 -9.82 19.02 19.42
N ALA A 446 -10.80 19.41 18.60
CA ALA A 446 -11.89 20.31 19.00
C ALA A 446 -12.67 19.77 20.22
N LEU A 447 -12.97 18.46 20.26
CA LEU A 447 -13.64 17.81 21.39
C LEU A 447 -12.79 17.75 22.67
N ARG A 448 -11.45 17.80 22.56
CA ARG A 448 -10.54 17.87 23.70
C ARG A 448 -10.41 19.32 24.18
N ALA A 449 -10.21 20.25 23.26
CA ALA A 449 -10.17 21.69 23.53
C ALA A 449 -11.44 22.17 24.24
N HIS A 450 -12.62 21.76 23.76
CA HIS A 450 -13.91 22.05 24.39
C HIS A 450 -14.02 21.47 25.82
N ARG A 451 -13.61 20.20 26.03
CA ARG A 451 -13.60 19.58 27.38
C ARG A 451 -12.64 20.27 28.37
N HIS A 452 -11.63 20.97 27.86
CA HIS A 452 -10.65 21.69 28.66
C HIS A 452 -10.88 23.20 28.73
N GLY A 453 -11.98 23.72 28.16
CA GLY A 453 -12.31 25.15 28.17
C GLY A 453 -11.34 26.03 27.38
N ARG A 454 -10.63 25.45 26.40
CA ARG A 454 -9.58 26.13 25.61
C ARG A 454 -9.96 26.18 24.14
N LEU A 455 -11.06 26.87 23.83
CA LEU A 455 -11.59 26.94 22.47
C LEU A 455 -10.71 27.80 21.55
N ASP A 456 -10.01 28.80 22.08
CA ASP A 456 -9.11 29.67 21.31
C ASP A 456 -7.95 28.87 20.68
N GLU A 457 -7.40 27.90 21.41
CA GLU A 457 -6.34 26.98 20.94
C GLU A 457 -6.82 26.05 19.81
N ALA A 458 -8.14 25.83 19.65
CA ALA A 458 -8.68 24.96 18.61
C ALA A 458 -8.64 25.60 17.22
N SER A 459 -8.54 26.93 17.14
CA SER A 459 -8.44 27.67 15.86
C SER A 459 -7.03 27.65 15.25
N GLU A 460 -6.02 27.25 16.02
CA GLU A 460 -4.62 27.19 15.60
C GLU A 460 -4.21 25.83 14.98
N PHE A 461 -5.11 24.84 14.95
CA PHE A 461 -4.89 23.48 14.43
C PHE A 461 -5.83 23.10 13.30
#